data_AF-A0A4R1JQX1-F1
#
_entry.id   AF-A0A4R1JQX1-F1
#
_cell.length_a   1.000
_cell.length_b   1.000
_cell.length_c   1.000
_cell.angle_alpha   90.00
_cell.angle_beta   90.00
_cell.angle_gamma   90.00
#
_symmetry.space_group_name_H-M   'P 1'
#
loop_
_entity.id
_entity.type
_entity.pdbx_description
1 polymer ?
#
loop_
_entity_poly.entity_id
_entity_poly.type
_entity_poly.pdbx_seq_one_letter_code
_entity_poly.pdbx_strand_id
1 'polypeptide(L)'
;MQNYKINMDSLLLLLGFICMIVGVFGSFLPVLPGLSSCWVGLLLLYLTKAVENNYWVLGITLLITIIITVLDYVIPAKGTKKFGGSSYGIWGTNIGLIVGILAPIPFGVIIGPFVGAFVGELIYDSKNHRRALKAATGSLLGFLASSFINFLFCIIFLGIFLNITWKYRTLLF
;
A
#
# COMPACT_ATOMS: atom_id res chain seq x y z
N MET A 1 -19.01 36.56 15.90
CA MET A 1 -18.92 35.14 15.48
C MET A 1 -17.85 35.05 14.41
N GLN A 2 -16.72 34.44 14.75
CA GLN A 2 -15.54 34.35 13.90
C GLN A 2 -15.85 33.38 12.75
N ASN A 3 -16.06 33.91 11.55
CA ASN A 3 -16.19 33.09 10.35
C ASN A 3 -14.89 32.30 10.18
N TYR A 4 -14.97 30.98 10.36
CA TYR A 4 -13.88 30.05 10.10
C TYR A 4 -13.69 29.99 8.58
N LYS A 5 -13.01 31.00 8.02
CA LYS A 5 -12.68 31.03 6.60
C LYS A 5 -11.54 30.03 6.41
N ILE A 6 -11.88 28.79 6.09
CA ILE A 6 -10.89 27.79 5.70
C ILE A 6 -10.22 28.32 4.44
N ASN A 7 -8.97 28.76 4.56
CA ASN A 7 -8.17 29.12 3.42
C ASN A 7 -7.91 27.84 2.60
N MET A 8 -7.91 27.94 1.28
CA MET A 8 -7.73 26.79 0.39
C MET A 8 -6.47 25.99 0.75
N ASP A 9 -5.39 26.66 1.13
CA ASP A 9 -4.14 26.02 1.56
C ASP A 9 -4.31 25.15 2.82
N SER A 10 -5.10 25.61 3.81
CA SER A 10 -5.40 24.85 5.02
C SER A 10 -6.27 23.62 4.73
N LEU A 11 -7.18 23.71 3.76
CA LEU A 11 -8.01 22.58 3.32
C LEU A 11 -7.14 21.50 2.64
N LEU A 12 -6.25 21.92 1.74
CA LEU A 12 -5.33 21.02 1.04
C LEU A 12 -4.37 20.34 2.03
N LEU A 13 -3.88 21.07 3.03
CA LEU A 13 -3.04 20.52 4.09
C LEU A 13 -3.79 19.47 4.92
N LEU A 14 -5.03 19.76 5.33
CA LEU A 14 -5.85 18.82 6.09
C LEU A 14 -6.13 17.55 5.29
N LEU A 15 -6.53 17.69 4.03
CA LEU A 15 -6.80 16.56 3.15
C LEU A 15 -5.52 15.75 2.88
N GLY A 16 -4.40 16.44 2.66
CA GLY A 16 -3.10 15.82 2.49
C GLY A 16 -2.69 15.01 3.72
N PHE A 17 -2.88 15.57 4.92
CA PHE A 17 -2.60 14.86 6.18
C PHE A 17 -3.50 13.63 6.36
N ILE A 18 -4.79 13.73 6.04
CA ILE A 18 -5.70 12.58 6.06
C ILE A 18 -5.20 11.50 5.10
N CYS A 19 -4.80 11.86 3.88
CA CYS A 19 -4.21 10.93 2.91
C CYS A 19 -2.94 10.25 3.45
N MET A 20 -2.09 10.94 4.20
CA MET A 20 -0.91 10.34 4.84
C MET A 20 -1.31 9.31 5.90
N ILE A 21 -2.26 9.66 6.78
CA ILE A 21 -2.73 8.76 7.83
C ILE A 21 -3.39 7.51 7.21
N VAL A 22 -4.29 7.72 6.24
CA VAL A 22 -4.93 6.62 5.49
C VAL A 22 -3.88 5.77 4.78
N GLY A 23 -2.83 6.36 4.22
CA GLY A 23 -1.75 5.63 3.56
C GLY A 23 -0.93 4.77 4.52
N VAL A 24 -0.56 5.32 5.69
CA VAL A 24 0.17 4.57 6.74
C VAL A 24 -0.68 3.40 7.27
N PHE A 25 -1.94 3.63 7.63
CA PHE A 25 -2.82 2.54 8.06
C PHE A 25 -3.14 1.56 6.92
N GLY A 26 -3.30 2.07 5.69
CA GLY A 26 -3.51 1.28 4.48
C GLY A 26 -2.31 0.41 4.09
N SER A 27 -1.09 0.79 4.47
CA SER A 27 0.07 -0.07 4.23
C SER A 27 0.07 -1.34 5.08
N PHE A 28 -0.59 -1.32 6.26
CA PHE A 28 -0.86 -2.51 7.08
C PHE A 28 -2.09 -3.28 6.65
N LEU A 29 -3.07 -2.57 6.07
CA LEU A 29 -4.34 -3.11 5.57
C LEU A 29 -4.35 -2.99 4.04
N PRO A 30 -3.84 -4.00 3.30
CA PRO A 30 -3.60 -3.93 1.86
C PRO A 30 -4.86 -3.78 0.99
N VAL A 31 -6.02 -3.55 1.62
CA VAL A 31 -7.24 -3.03 0.99
C VAL A 31 -6.97 -1.69 0.30
N LEU A 32 -6.11 -0.85 0.89
CA LEU A 32 -5.88 0.52 0.44
C LEU A 32 -4.49 0.63 -0.19
N PRO A 33 -4.34 1.37 -1.31
CA PRO A 33 -3.04 1.63 -1.90
C PRO A 33 -2.25 2.58 -0.98
N GLY A 34 -1.55 2.00 0.01
CA GLY A 34 -0.94 2.72 1.13
C GLY A 34 0.02 3.81 0.66
N LEU A 35 1.06 3.41 -0.07
CA LEU A 35 2.05 4.35 -0.60
C LEU A 35 1.46 5.34 -1.61
N SER A 36 0.50 4.91 -2.42
CA SER A 36 -0.16 5.80 -3.40
C SER A 36 -0.98 6.88 -2.70
N SER A 37 -1.67 6.56 -1.61
CA SER A 37 -2.38 7.53 -0.76
C SER A 37 -1.41 8.53 -0.14
N CYS A 38 -0.27 8.07 0.39
CA CYS A 38 0.79 8.96 0.88
C CYS A 38 1.32 9.90 -0.22
N TRP A 39 1.50 9.39 -1.44
CA TRP A 39 1.94 10.23 -2.56
C TRP A 39 0.89 11.29 -2.94
N VAL A 40 -0.40 10.95 -2.94
CA VAL A 40 -1.48 11.94 -3.13
C VAL A 40 -1.45 12.99 -2.02
N GLY A 41 -1.14 12.60 -0.78
CA GLY A 41 -0.95 13.55 0.32
C GLY A 41 0.18 14.55 0.07
N LEU A 42 1.33 14.07 -0.42
CA LEU A 42 2.44 14.94 -0.85
C LEU A 42 2.04 15.84 -2.01
N LEU A 43 1.33 15.32 -3.01
CA LEU A 43 0.83 16.10 -4.13
C LEU A 43 -0.08 17.24 -3.64
N LEU A 44 -1.03 16.95 -2.75
CA LEU A 44 -1.92 17.96 -2.17
C LEU A 44 -1.14 19.04 -1.40
N LEU A 45 -0.06 18.69 -0.70
CA LEU A 45 0.80 19.68 -0.03
C LEU A 45 1.50 20.62 -1.02
N TYR A 46 2.02 20.09 -2.13
CA TYR A 46 2.66 20.90 -3.18
C TYR A 46 1.66 21.70 -4.03
N LEU A 47 0.37 21.37 -4.04
CA LEU A 47 -0.65 22.21 -4.66
C LEU A 47 -0.99 23.47 -3.83
N THR A 48 -0.52 23.59 -2.59
CA THR A 48 -0.69 24.81 -1.80
C THR A 48 0.14 25.95 -2.36
N LYS A 49 -0.38 27.18 -2.28
CA LYS A 49 0.35 28.37 -2.75
C LYS A 49 1.56 28.72 -1.90
N ALA A 50 1.59 28.22 -0.67
CA ALA A 50 2.63 28.47 0.31
C ALA A 50 3.90 27.63 0.08
N VAL A 51 3.77 26.43 -0.51
CA VAL A 51 4.88 25.51 -0.72
C VAL A 51 5.45 25.72 -2.12
N GLU A 52 6.76 25.91 -2.18
CA GLU A 52 7.46 26.05 -3.45
C GLU A 52 7.47 24.73 -4.23
N ASN A 53 7.10 24.76 -5.51
CA ASN A 53 7.01 23.57 -6.34
C ASN A 53 8.38 22.92 -6.54
N ASN A 54 8.57 21.75 -5.92
CA ASN A 54 9.75 20.92 -6.14
C ASN A 54 9.37 19.65 -6.92
N TYR A 55 9.43 19.76 -8.25
CA TYR A 55 9.09 18.66 -9.16
C TYR A 55 10.02 17.45 -9.01
N TRP A 56 11.24 17.62 -8.50
CA TRP A 56 12.15 16.49 -8.26
C TRP A 56 11.66 15.60 -7.13
N VAL A 57 11.22 16.17 -6.01
CA VAL A 57 10.66 15.41 -4.88
C VAL A 57 9.40 14.66 -5.32
N LEU A 58 8.49 15.35 -6.00
CA LEU A 58 7.27 14.76 -6.55
C LEU A 58 7.54 13.63 -7.56
N GLY A 59 8.48 13.84 -8.48
CA GLY A 59 8.84 12.86 -9.52
C GLY A 59 9.53 11.62 -8.94
N ILE A 60 10.49 11.80 -8.03
CA ILE A 60 11.20 10.69 -7.38
C ILE A 60 10.23 9.88 -6.51
N THR A 61 9.39 10.55 -5.71
CA THR A 61 8.40 9.85 -4.86
C THR A 61 7.34 9.16 -5.70
N LEU A 62 6.93 9.70 -6.85
CA LEU A 62 6.03 9.03 -7.79
C LEU A 62 6.69 7.76 -8.37
N LEU A 63 7.93 7.86 -8.81
CA LEU A 63 8.68 6.73 -9.35
C LEU A 63 8.82 5.61 -8.32
N ILE A 64 9.18 5.95 -7.08
CA ILE A 64 9.24 5.00 -5.96
C ILE A 64 7.86 4.36 -5.73
N THR A 65 6.79 5.16 -5.72
CA THR A 65 5.42 4.65 -5.55
C THR A 65 5.08 3.60 -6.60
N ILE A 66 5.38 3.86 -7.87
CA ILE A 66 5.14 2.92 -8.98
C ILE A 66 5.96 1.64 -8.79
N ILE A 67 7.26 1.76 -8.47
CA ILE A 67 8.14 0.61 -8.25
C ILE A 67 7.62 -0.28 -7.12
N ILE A 68 7.28 0.30 -5.98
CA ILE A 68 6.79 -0.45 -4.82
C ILE A 68 5.44 -1.09 -5.11
N THR A 69 4.54 -0.38 -5.79
CA THR A 69 3.25 -0.95 -6.24
C THR A 69 3.45 -2.16 -7.14
N VAL A 70 4.45 -2.15 -8.04
CA VAL A 70 4.78 -3.32 -8.86
C VAL A 70 5.36 -4.44 -7.99
N LEU A 71 6.21 -4.11 -7.01
CA LEU A 71 6.79 -5.09 -6.08
C LEU A 71 5.72 -5.77 -5.22
N ASP A 72 4.61 -5.10 -4.90
CA ASP A 72 3.49 -5.68 -4.16
C ASP A 72 2.86 -6.88 -4.90
N TYR A 73 2.95 -6.95 -6.24
CA TYR A 73 2.52 -8.12 -7.00
C TYR A 73 3.66 -9.12 -7.23
N VAL A 74 4.88 -8.63 -7.41
CA VAL A 74 6.04 -9.47 -7.76
C VAL A 74 6.53 -10.29 -6.57
N ILE A 75 6.59 -9.70 -5.36
CA ILE A 75 7.13 -10.36 -4.17
C ILE A 75 6.23 -11.55 -3.75
N PRO A 76 4.89 -11.43 -3.63
CA PRO A 76 4.03 -12.58 -3.31
C PRO A 76 4.06 -13.68 -4.37
N ALA A 77 4.10 -13.30 -5.66
CA ALA A 77 4.21 -14.27 -6.75
C ALA A 77 5.53 -15.04 -6.71
N LYS A 78 6.65 -14.35 -6.47
CA LYS A 78 7.96 -14.98 -6.26
C LYS A 78 8.02 -15.80 -4.97
N GLY A 79 7.37 -15.34 -3.90
CA GLY A 79 7.22 -16.07 -2.64
C GLY A 79 6.52 -17.41 -2.87
N THR A 80 5.38 -17.39 -3.54
CA THR A 80 4.64 -18.60 -3.92
C THR A 80 5.50 -19.57 -4.73
N LYS A 81 6.19 -19.09 -5.78
CA LYS A 81 7.09 -19.93 -6.60
C LYS A 81 8.25 -20.51 -5.79
N LYS A 82 8.89 -19.70 -4.94
CA LYS A 82 10.06 -20.12 -4.16
C LYS A 82 9.72 -21.23 -3.17
N PHE A 83 8.49 -21.27 -2.68
CA PHE A 83 8.00 -22.32 -1.79
C PHE A 83 7.37 -23.52 -2.53
N GLY A 84 7.57 -23.62 -3.85
CA GLY A 84 7.15 -24.75 -4.67
C GLY A 84 5.74 -24.63 -5.25
N GLY A 85 5.11 -23.46 -5.18
CA GLY A 85 3.80 -23.22 -5.78
C GLY A 85 3.83 -23.14 -7.30
N SER A 86 2.74 -23.58 -7.93
CA SER A 86 2.50 -23.50 -9.37
C SER A 86 1.95 -22.14 -9.79
N SER A 87 1.74 -21.94 -11.09
CA SER A 87 1.02 -20.78 -11.61
C SER A 87 -0.41 -20.67 -11.07
N TYR A 88 -1.05 -21.79 -10.70
CA TYR A 88 -2.38 -21.79 -10.11
C TYR A 88 -2.37 -21.27 -8.68
N GLY A 89 -1.32 -21.54 -7.89
CA GLY A 89 -1.16 -20.93 -6.56
C GLY A 89 -0.97 -19.40 -6.64
N ILE A 90 -0.28 -18.91 -7.69
CA ILE A 90 -0.10 -17.47 -7.93
C ILE A 90 -1.43 -16.81 -8.33
N TRP A 91 -2.15 -17.42 -9.29
CA TRP A 91 -3.48 -16.92 -9.68
C TRP A 91 -4.48 -17.02 -8.53
N GLY A 92 -4.42 -18.11 -7.76
CA GLY A 92 -5.20 -18.30 -6.55
C GLY A 92 -4.93 -17.22 -5.51
N THR A 93 -3.67 -16.81 -5.32
CA THR A 93 -3.29 -15.67 -4.46
C THR A 93 -3.99 -14.39 -4.91
N ASN A 94 -3.92 -14.07 -6.21
CA ASN A 94 -4.49 -12.82 -6.74
C ASN A 94 -6.02 -12.81 -6.68
N ILE A 95 -6.66 -13.92 -7.02
CA ILE A 95 -8.12 -14.06 -6.90
C ILE A 95 -8.52 -14.01 -5.42
N GLY A 96 -7.78 -14.71 -4.56
CA GLY A 96 -7.96 -14.69 -3.12
C GLY A 96 -7.82 -13.30 -2.52
N LEU A 97 -6.92 -12.45 -3.05
CA LEU A 97 -6.80 -11.04 -2.67
C LEU A 97 -8.09 -10.27 -3.02
N ILE A 98 -8.57 -10.40 -4.25
CA ILE A 98 -9.80 -9.71 -4.70
C ILE A 98 -11.01 -10.15 -3.86
N VAL A 99 -11.17 -11.46 -3.67
CA VAL A 99 -12.25 -12.01 -2.83
C VAL A 99 -12.09 -11.56 -1.38
N GLY A 100 -10.86 -11.54 -0.87
CA GLY A 100 -10.53 -11.10 0.48
C GLY A 100 -10.82 -9.62 0.75
N ILE A 101 -10.72 -8.76 -0.27
CA ILE A 101 -11.09 -7.34 -0.20
C ILE A 101 -12.62 -7.18 -0.19
N LEU A 102 -13.34 -7.97 -0.99
CA LEU A 102 -14.80 -7.90 -1.10
C LEU A 102 -15.53 -8.61 0.06
N ALA A 103 -14.88 -9.59 0.68
CA ALA A 103 -15.44 -10.32 1.81
C ALA A 103 -15.43 -9.44 3.07
N PRO A 104 -16.56 -9.28 3.79
CA PRO A 104 -16.65 -8.50 5.03
C PRO A 104 -16.05 -9.26 6.23
N ILE A 105 -14.89 -9.90 6.04
CA ILE A 105 -14.20 -10.71 7.03
C ILE A 105 -12.99 -9.91 7.55
N PRO A 106 -12.81 -9.77 8.88
CA PRO A 106 -11.62 -9.14 9.42
C PRO A 106 -10.38 -9.92 8.95
N PHE A 107 -9.35 -9.20 8.49
CA PHE A 107 -8.14 -9.77 7.90
C PHE A 107 -8.36 -10.56 6.59
N GLY A 108 -9.51 -10.42 5.93
CA GLY A 108 -9.81 -11.05 4.64
C GLY A 108 -8.74 -10.83 3.57
N VAL A 109 -8.05 -9.68 3.61
CA VAL A 109 -6.96 -9.37 2.66
C VAL A 109 -5.67 -10.12 2.94
N ILE A 110 -5.46 -10.65 4.14
CA ILE A 110 -4.31 -11.54 4.45
C ILE A 110 -4.72 -13.00 4.28
N ILE A 111 -5.91 -13.35 4.78
CA ILE A 111 -6.45 -14.72 4.73
C ILE A 111 -6.78 -15.12 3.29
N GLY A 112 -7.35 -14.20 2.51
CA GLY A 112 -7.76 -14.42 1.12
C GLY A 112 -6.62 -14.90 0.22
N PRO A 113 -5.49 -14.17 0.11
CA PRO A 113 -4.30 -14.62 -0.61
C PRO A 113 -3.79 -16.00 -0.17
N PHE A 114 -3.76 -16.27 1.15
CA PHE A 114 -3.33 -17.56 1.69
C PHE A 114 -4.26 -18.70 1.29
N VAL A 115 -5.56 -18.55 1.51
CA VAL A 115 -6.58 -19.56 1.18
C VAL A 115 -6.67 -19.73 -0.34
N GLY A 116 -6.62 -18.64 -1.08
CA GLY A 116 -6.63 -18.64 -2.53
C GLY A 116 -5.43 -19.38 -3.12
N ALA A 117 -4.22 -19.14 -2.60
CA ALA A 117 -3.02 -19.89 -2.97
C ALA A 117 -3.14 -21.38 -2.64
N PHE A 118 -3.68 -21.71 -1.47
CA PHE A 118 -3.89 -23.08 -1.03
C PHE A 118 -4.87 -23.83 -1.94
N VAL A 119 -6.05 -23.25 -2.18
CA VAL A 119 -7.08 -23.83 -3.06
C VAL A 119 -6.59 -23.89 -4.51
N GLY A 120 -5.92 -22.84 -5.00
CA GLY A 120 -5.33 -22.84 -6.35
C GLY A 120 -4.33 -23.97 -6.54
N GLU A 121 -3.48 -24.24 -5.54
CA GLU A 121 -2.53 -25.34 -5.63
C GLU A 121 -3.20 -26.71 -5.47
N LEU A 122 -4.28 -26.83 -4.68
CA LEU A 122 -5.07 -28.06 -4.62
C LEU A 122 -5.82 -28.36 -5.92
N ILE A 123 -6.22 -27.32 -6.67
CA ILE A 123 -6.81 -27.49 -8.01
C ILE A 123 -5.73 -27.99 -9.00
N TYR A 124 -4.49 -27.52 -8.86
CA TYR A 124 -3.37 -27.97 -9.69
C TYR A 124 -2.92 -29.40 -9.37
N ASP A 125 -2.76 -29.73 -8.09
CA ASP A 125 -2.38 -31.06 -7.61
C ASP A 125 -3.05 -31.37 -6.27
N SER A 126 -4.23 -31.98 -6.35
CA SER A 126 -5.08 -32.28 -5.19
C SER A 126 -4.47 -33.33 -4.25
N LYS A 127 -3.47 -34.09 -4.69
CA LYS A 127 -2.83 -35.12 -3.86
C LYS A 127 -1.75 -34.50 -2.96
N ASN A 128 -1.19 -33.35 -3.33
CA ASN A 128 -0.02 -32.78 -2.66
C ASN A 128 -0.35 -31.61 -1.73
N HIS A 129 -1.08 -31.91 -0.65
CA HIS A 129 -1.46 -30.93 0.38
C HIS A 129 -0.25 -30.23 1.03
N ARG A 130 0.89 -30.93 1.15
CA ARG A 130 2.12 -30.37 1.72
C ARG A 130 2.69 -29.27 0.82
N ARG A 131 2.64 -29.44 -0.50
CA ARG A 131 3.03 -28.42 -1.46
C ARG A 131 2.06 -27.24 -1.45
N ALA A 132 0.75 -27.50 -1.39
CA ALA A 132 -0.26 -26.46 -1.29
C ALA A 132 -0.07 -25.57 -0.05
N LEU A 133 0.15 -26.17 1.13
CA LEU A 133 0.46 -25.41 2.34
C LEU A 133 1.75 -24.59 2.20
N LYS A 134 2.83 -25.18 1.66
CA LYS A 134 4.08 -24.44 1.43
C LYS A 134 3.86 -23.25 0.49
N ALA A 135 3.17 -23.45 -0.63
CA ALA A 135 2.84 -22.39 -1.58
C ALA A 135 2.04 -21.26 -0.91
N ALA A 136 1.00 -21.60 -0.14
CA ALA A 136 0.19 -20.65 0.61
C ALA A 136 1.01 -19.88 1.65
N THR A 137 1.88 -20.56 2.41
CA THR A 137 2.80 -19.88 3.35
C THR A 137 3.79 -18.97 2.63
N GLY A 138 4.30 -19.37 1.46
CA GLY A 138 5.21 -18.55 0.65
C GLY A 138 4.53 -17.30 0.09
N SER A 139 3.26 -17.41 -0.29
CA SER A 139 2.42 -16.28 -0.70
C SER A 139 2.20 -15.31 0.46
N LEU A 140 1.79 -15.81 1.62
CA LEU A 140 1.55 -15.02 2.81
C LEU A 140 2.83 -14.31 3.27
N LEU A 141 3.96 -15.01 3.36
CA LEU A 141 5.24 -14.39 3.71
C LEU A 141 5.68 -13.33 2.68
N GLY A 142 5.49 -13.60 1.39
CA GLY A 142 5.78 -12.62 0.34
C GLY A 142 4.92 -11.37 0.46
N PHE A 143 3.65 -11.54 0.79
CA PHE A 143 2.71 -10.44 1.00
C PHE A 143 3.01 -9.62 2.25
N LEU A 144 3.32 -10.26 3.38
CA LEU A 144 3.79 -9.56 4.58
C LEU A 144 5.10 -8.81 4.32
N ALA A 145 6.04 -9.40 3.56
CA ALA A 145 7.29 -8.74 3.21
C ALA A 145 7.07 -7.51 2.32
N SER A 146 6.18 -7.58 1.33
CA SER A 146 5.87 -6.42 0.48
C SER A 146 5.14 -5.33 1.25
N SER A 147 4.14 -5.68 2.07
CA SER A 147 3.46 -4.73 2.96
C SER A 147 4.41 -4.04 3.93
N PHE A 148 5.39 -4.77 4.48
CA PHE A 148 6.40 -4.18 5.37
C PHE A 148 7.27 -3.15 4.64
N ILE A 149 7.71 -3.46 3.42
CA ILE A 149 8.44 -2.50 2.59
C ILE A 149 7.56 -1.26 2.32
N ASN A 150 6.31 -1.47 1.95
CA ASN A 150 5.34 -0.41 1.67
C ASN A 150 5.14 0.52 2.91
N PHE A 151 5.04 -0.07 4.10
CA PHE A 151 4.94 0.65 5.38
C PHE A 151 6.17 1.53 5.67
N LEU A 152 7.39 1.01 5.46
CA LEU A 152 8.61 1.80 5.65
C LEU A 152 8.63 3.04 4.76
N PHE A 153 8.25 2.88 3.48
CA PHE A 153 8.17 4.02 2.56
C PHE A 153 7.05 4.99 2.91
N CYS A 154 5.91 4.52 3.43
CA CYS A 154 4.86 5.40 3.94
C CYS A 154 5.36 6.27 5.11
N ILE A 155 6.15 5.72 6.03
CA ILE A 155 6.77 6.50 7.12
C ILE A 155 7.74 7.54 6.54
N ILE A 156 8.55 7.18 5.54
CA ILE A 156 9.47 8.12 4.88
C ILE A 156 8.68 9.27 4.25
N PHE A 157 7.60 8.96 3.53
CA PHE A 157 6.76 9.99 2.89
C PHE A 157 6.07 10.87 3.94
N LEU A 158 5.62 10.31 5.06
CA LEU A 158 5.10 11.07 6.20
C LEU A 158 6.15 12.01 6.78
N GLY A 159 7.39 11.55 6.96
CA GLY A 159 8.51 12.37 7.39
C GLY A 159 8.78 13.55 6.44
N ILE A 160 8.76 13.30 5.13
CA ILE A 160 8.90 14.35 4.10
C ILE A 160 7.75 15.37 4.20
N PHE A 161 6.51 14.89 4.29
CA PHE A 161 5.32 15.74 4.41
C PHE A 161 5.40 16.66 5.65
N LEU A 162 5.76 16.09 6.81
CA LEU A 162 5.91 16.85 8.05
C LEU A 162 7.07 17.84 7.99
N ASN A 163 8.20 17.47 7.38
CA ASN A 163 9.36 18.35 7.22
C ASN A 163 9.01 19.58 6.37
N ILE A 164 8.36 19.37 5.22
CA ILE A 164 7.92 20.45 4.34
C ILE A 164 6.90 21.34 5.06
N THR A 165 5.90 20.73 5.70
CA THR A 165 4.88 21.45 6.47
C THR A 165 5.53 22.34 7.55
N TRP A 166 6.52 21.81 8.27
CA TRP A 166 7.23 22.55 9.31
C TRP A 166 8.06 23.73 8.76
N LYS A 167 8.67 23.54 7.59
CA LYS A 167 9.46 24.58 6.90
C LYS A 167 8.59 25.75 6.46
N TYR A 168 7.40 25.47 5.93
CA TYR A 168 6.47 26.48 5.42
C TYR A 168 5.37 26.87 6.42
N ARG A 169 5.55 26.55 7.71
CA ARG A 169 4.52 26.75 8.75
C ARG A 169 3.99 28.19 8.84
N THR A 170 4.86 29.18 8.66
CA THR A 170 4.50 30.61 8.75
C THR A 170 3.70 31.12 7.55
N LEU A 171 3.67 30.36 6.46
CA LEU A 171 2.87 30.65 5.26
C LEU A 171 1.59 29.80 5.21
N LEU A 172 1.58 28.66 5.92
CA LEU A 172 0.46 27.71 5.97
C LEU A 172 -0.52 27.97 7.12
N PHE A 173 -0.06 28.61 8.22
CA PHE A 173 -0.81 28.94 9.42
C PHE A 173 -0.65 30.43 9.76
#